data_AF-A0A661ZH24-F1
#
_entry.id   AF-A0A661ZH24-F1
#
_cell.length_a   1.000
_cell.length_b   1.000
_cell.length_c   1.000
_cell.angle_alpha   90.00
_cell.angle_beta   90.00
_cell.angle_gamma   90.00
#
_symmetry.space_group_name_H-M   'P 1'
#
loop_
_entity.id
_entity.type
_entity.pdbx_description
1 polymer ?
#
loop_
_entity_poly.entity_id
_entity_poly.type
_entity_poly.pdbx_seq_one_letter_code
_entity_poly.pdbx_strand_id
1 'polypeptide(L)' 'MIQLTIKQTTLDVVNSLPETCSLEEVMYEINLAAQVLEGMKDIKEGRTSTTNELLDKMEEWKKRK' A
#
# COMPACT_ATOMS: atom_id res chain seq x y z
N MET A 1 14.61 -15.67 -3.22
CA MET A 1 13.42 -14.79 -3.26
C MET A 1 13.94 -13.37 -3.29
N ILE A 2 13.73 -12.62 -4.38
CA ILE A 2 14.19 -11.23 -4.48
C ILE A 2 13.20 -10.39 -3.66
N GLN A 3 13.68 -9.73 -2.61
CA GLN A 3 12.89 -8.75 -1.87
C GLN A 3 12.98 -7.43 -2.64
N LEU A 4 11.88 -7.00 -3.26
CA LEU A 4 11.80 -5.67 -3.87
C LEU A 4 11.93 -4.61 -2.76
N THR A 5 12.86 -3.68 -2.96
CA THR A 5 13.04 -2.54 -2.05
C THR A 5 12.16 -1.39 -2.51
N ILE A 6 11.74 -0.53 -1.57
CA ILE A 6 10.94 0.64 -1.92
C ILE A 6 11.62 1.50 -3.00
N LYS A 7 12.94 1.66 -2.93
CA LYS A 7 13.71 2.39 -3.95
C LYS A 7 13.56 1.79 -5.34
N GLN A 8 13.71 0.47 -5.48
CA GLN A 8 13.59 -0.18 -6.78
C GLN A 8 12.16 -0.10 -7.30
N THR A 9 11.18 -0.38 -6.45
CA THR A 9 9.76 -0.28 -6.80
C THR A 9 9.37 1.15 -7.22
N THR A 10 9.89 2.18 -6.55
CA THR A 10 9.67 3.58 -6.96
C THR A 10 10.19 3.84 -8.37
N LEU A 11 11.41 3.38 -8.70
CA LEU A 11 11.97 3.54 -10.04
C LEU A 11 11.13 2.81 -11.09
N ASP A 12 10.70 1.59 -10.80
CA ASP A 12 9.88 0.80 -11.72
C ASP A 12 8.52 1.47 -11.97
N VAL A 13 7.88 2.01 -10.93
CA VAL A 13 6.64 2.79 -11.04
C VAL A 13 6.87 4.02 -11.93
N VAL A 14 7.86 4.85 -11.60
CA VAL A 14 8.14 6.09 -12.36
C VAL A 14 8.43 5.79 -13.83
N ASN A 15 9.24 4.77 -14.13
CA ASN A 15 9.58 4.38 -15.50
C ASN A 15 8.39 3.80 -16.28
N SER A 16 7.34 3.33 -15.59
CA SER A 16 6.15 2.77 -16.23
C SER A 16 5.09 3.83 -16.56
N LEU A 17 5.19 5.03 -15.97
CA LEU A 17 4.19 6.07 -16.14
C LEU A 17 4.34 6.81 -17.47
N PRO A 18 3.24 7.29 -18.07
CA PRO A 18 3.31 8.13 -19.27
C PRO A 18 4.04 9.44 -18.99
N GLU A 19 4.83 9.93 -19.95
CA GLU A 19 5.49 11.25 -19.86
C GLU A 19 4.52 12.43 -19.66
N THR A 20 3.23 12.22 -19.94
CA THR A 20 2.17 13.22 -19.77
C THR A 20 1.57 13.25 -18.36
N CYS A 21 2.01 12.38 -17.45
CA CYS A 21 1.48 12.35 -16.10
C CYS A 21 1.88 13.61 -15.30
N SER A 22 0.97 14.04 -14.44
CA SER A 22 1.20 15.10 -13.47
C SER A 22 2.00 14.58 -12.28
N LEU A 23 2.63 15.49 -11.54
CA LEU A 23 3.32 15.15 -10.30
C LEU A 23 2.40 14.47 -9.27
N GLU A 24 1.12 14.87 -9.21
CA GLU A 24 0.14 14.28 -8.30
C GLU A 24 -0.10 12.81 -8.62
N GLU A 25 -0.25 12.46 -9.90
CA GLU A 25 -0.39 11.07 -10.35
C GLU A 25 0.87 10.26 -10.04
N VAL A 26 2.07 10.81 -10.28
CA VAL A 26 3.33 10.14 -9.93
C VAL A 26 3.38 9.81 -8.44
N MET A 27 3.06 10.78 -7.59
CA MET A 27 3.08 10.61 -6.13
C MET A 27 2.02 9.62 -5.66
N TYR A 28 0.82 9.64 -6.27
CA TYR A 28 -0.24 8.68 -5.99
C TYR A 28 0.22 7.25 -6.24
N GLU A 29 0.79 6.99 -7.42
CA GLU A 29 1.21 5.64 -7.84
C GLU A 29 2.36 5.11 -6.98
N ILE A 30 3.33 5.97 -6.63
CA ILE A 30 4.41 5.61 -5.70
C ILE A 30 3.83 5.24 -4.33
N ASN A 31 2.89 6.04 -3.81
CA ASN A 31 2.28 5.80 -2.51
C ASN A 31 1.44 4.52 -2.50
N LEU A 32 0.73 4.23 -3.59
CA LEU A 32 0.00 2.97 -3.75
C LEU A 32 0.95 1.78 -3.71
N ALA A 33 2.05 1.83 -4.46
CA ALA A 33 3.05 0.76 -4.46
C ALA A 33 3.69 0.57 -3.07
N ALA A 34 3.94 1.65 -2.33
CA ALA A 34 4.44 1.58 -0.96
C ALA A 34 3.46 0.87 -0.01
N GLN A 35 2.16 1.17 -0.08
CA GLN A 35 1.12 0.51 0.72
C GLN A 35 1.03 -0.98 0.42
N VAL A 36 1.18 -1.40 -0.84
CA VAL A 36 1.21 -2.82 -1.21
C VAL A 36 2.41 -3.52 -0.58
N LEU A 37 3.61 -2.93 -0.67
CA LEU A 37 4.81 -3.50 -0.07
C LEU A 37 4.70 -3.63 1.46
N GLU A 38 4.10 -2.64 2.11
CA GLU A 38 3.82 -2.69 3.54
C GLU A 38 2.82 -3.80 3.89
N GLY A 39 1.73 -3.94 3.13
CA GLY A 39 0.79 -5.04 3.28
C GLY A 39 1.43 -6.42 3.09
N MET A 40 2.35 -6.56 2.14
CA MET A 40 3.12 -7.81 1.98
C MET A 40 4.02 -8.10 3.19
N LYS A 41 4.63 -7.07 3.78
CA LYS A 41 5.41 -7.19 5.01
C LYS A 41 4.51 -7.58 6.19
N ASP A 42 3.34 -6.99 6.31
CA ASP A 42 2.35 -7.30 7.35
C ASP A 42 1.93 -8.78 7.29
N ILE A 43 1.67 -9.30 6.08
CA ILE A 43 1.37 -10.73 5.88
C ILE A 43 2.52 -11.61 6.39
N LYS A 44 3.76 -11.28 5.99
CA LYS A 44 4.96 -12.04 6.39
C LYS A 44 5.18 -12.02 7.91
N GLU A 45 4.87 -10.91 8.55
CA GLU A 45 5.05 -10.69 9.99
C GLU A 45 3.83 -11.10 10.81
N GLY A 46 2.81 -11.70 10.18
CA GLY A 46 1.60 -12.18 10.86
C GLY A 46 0.67 -11.07 11.35
N ARG A 47 0.86 -9.82 10.88
CA ARG A 47 -0.02 -8.67 11.18
C ARG A 47 -1.24 -8.66 10.28
N THR A 48 -1.97 -9.76 10.26
CA THR A 48 -3.23 -9.89 9.52
C THR A 48 -4.42 -9.84 10.47
N SER A 49 -5.58 -9.45 9.97
CA SER A 49 -6.86 -9.58 10.68
C SER A 49 -7.77 -10.52 9.90
N THR A 50 -8.60 -11.28 10.59
CA THR A 50 -9.73 -11.98 9.99
C THR A 50 -10.83 -10.99 9.60
N THR A 51 -11.76 -11.43 8.74
CA THR A 51 -12.90 -10.61 8.34
C THR A 51 -13.75 -10.17 9.54
N ASN A 52 -13.97 -11.05 10.52
CA ASN A 52 -14.77 -10.71 11.70
C ASN A 52 -14.09 -9.63 12.55
N GLU A 53 -12.78 -9.77 12.82
CA GLU A 53 -12.02 -8.76 13.57
C GLU A 53 -12.01 -7.39 12.86
N LEU A 54 -11.99 -7.39 11.53
CA LEU A 54 -12.09 -6.15 10.75
C LEU A 54 -13.48 -5.51 10.90
N LEU A 55 -14.55 -6.28 10.79
CA LEU A 55 -15.93 -5.78 10.94
C LEU A 55 -16.16 -5.18 12.33
N ASP A 56 -15.68 -5.84 13.39
CA ASP A 56 -15.79 -5.32 14.76
C ASP A 56 -15.08 -3.97 14.92
N LYS A 57 -13.85 -3.84 14.39
CA LYS A 57 -13.11 -2.56 14.38
C LYS A 57 -13.85 -1.46 13.62
N MET A 58 -14.48 -1.80 12.49
CA MET A 58 -15.26 -0.84 11.70
C MET A 58 -16.47 -0.32 12.48
N GLU A 59 -17.14 -1.17 13.24
CA GLU A 59 -18.25 -0.75 14.12
C GLU A 59 -17.79 0.17 15.25
N GLU A 60 -16.60 -0.06 15.82
CA GLU A 60 -16.02 0.87 16.79
C GLU A 60 -15.74 2.25 16.19
N TRP A 61 -15.22 2.33 14.96
CA TRP A 61 -14.95 3.61 14.30
C TRP A 61 -16.23 4.41 14.03
N LYS A 62 -17.33 3.74 13.66
CA LYS A 62 -18.63 4.39 13.48
C LYS A 62 -19.14 5.04 14.77
N LYS A 63 -18.91 4.41 15.94
CA LYS A 63 -19.33 4.93 17.25
C LYS A 63 -18.52 6.14 17.74
N ARG A 64 -17.33 6.36 17.18
CA ARG A 64 -16.44 7.48 17.53
C ARG A 64 -16.69 8.75 16.71
N LYS A 65 -17.61 8.68 15.74
CA LYS A 65 -18.12 9.80 14.95
C LYS A 65 -19.47 10.25 15.48
#